data_AF-A0A2E8XAT2-F1
#
_entry.id   AF-A0A2E8XAT2-F1
#
_cell.length_a   1.000
_cell.length_b   1.000
_cell.length_c   1.000
_cell.angle_alpha   90.00
_cell.angle_beta   90.00
_cell.angle_gamma   90.00
#
_symmetry.space_group_name_H-M   'P 1'
#
loop_
_entity.id
_entity.type
_entity.pdbx_description
1 polymer ?
#
loop_
_entity_poly.entity_id
_entity_poly.type
_entity_poly.pdbx_seq_one_letter_code
_entity_poly.pdbx_strand_id
1 'polypeptide(L)' 'MKKLFILPTLLLVLTSCQAKYLTPEGERLVKNVAAGCVFGEIFFEDCKAGAAVTGAATIIDGQN' A
#
# COMPACT_ATOMS: atom_id res chain seq x y z
N MET A 1 9.30 22.41 14.83
CA MET A 1 10.48 21.92 14.07
C MET A 1 10.89 20.47 14.39
N LYS A 2 10.74 19.98 15.64
CA LYS A 2 11.08 18.59 16.01
C LYS A 2 10.26 17.50 15.28
N LYS A 3 9.04 17.82 14.85
CA LYS A 3 8.14 16.90 14.11
C LYS A 3 8.61 16.60 12.67
N LEU A 4 9.43 17.47 12.06
CA LEU A 4 9.90 17.29 10.68
C LEU A 4 10.91 16.14 10.53
N PHE A 5 11.64 15.81 11.60
CA PHE A 5 12.62 14.71 11.60
C PHE A 5 11.99 13.34 11.87
N ILE A 6 10.76 13.29 12.40
CA ILE A 6 10.05 12.04 12.74
C ILE A 6 9.50 11.37 11.47
N LEU A 7 9.02 12.17 10.51
CA LEU A 7 8.45 11.66 9.26
C LEU A 7 9.47 10.86 8.42
N PRO A 8 10.69 11.36 8.12
CA PRO A 8 11.66 10.60 7.34
C PRO A 8 12.21 9.39 8.10
N THR A 9 12.36 9.47 9.43
CA THR A 9 12.80 8.32 10.23
C THR A 9 11.74 7.22 10.30
N LEU A 10 10.46 7.58 10.39
CA LEU A 10 9.35 6.63 10.34
C LEU A 10 9.24 5.96 8.96
N LEU A 11 9.41 6.73 7.88
CA LEU A 11 9.45 6.20 6.52
C LEU A 11 10.62 5.23 6.32
N LEU A 12 11.82 5.55 6.84
CA LEU A 12 12.98 4.66 6.78
C LEU A 12 12.74 3.33 7.53
N VAL A 13 12.11 3.38 8.71
CA VAL A 13 11.76 2.17 9.48
C VAL A 13 10.68 1.34 8.77
N LEU A 14 9.72 1.98 8.12
CA LEU A 14 8.69 1.27 7.33
C LEU A 14 9.27 0.64 6.06
N THR A 15 10.24 1.29 5.39
CA THR A 15 10.89 0.72 4.19
C THR A 15 11.82 -0.46 4.48
N SER A 16 12.37 -0.53 5.71
CA SER A 16 13.18 -1.68 6.18
C SER A 16 12.34 -2.81 6.76
N CYS A 17 11.03 -2.61 6.97
CA CYS A 17 10.04 -3.67 7.04
C CYS A 17 9.80 -4.26 5.64
N GLN A 18 10.90 -4.65 4.97
CA GLN A 18 10.86 -5.45 3.76
C GLN A 18 10.11 -6.72 4.14
N ALA A 19 8.97 -6.89 3.50
CA ALA A 19 7.98 -7.94 3.57
C ALA A 19 8.53 -9.36 3.27
N LYS A 20 9.63 -9.78 3.90
CA LYS A 20 10.31 -11.06 3.64
C LYS A 20 9.46 -12.28 4.01
N TYR A 21 8.34 -12.06 4.71
CA TYR A 21 7.33 -13.05 5.06
C TYR A 21 6.16 -13.11 4.07
N LEU A 22 6.03 -12.14 3.14
CA LEU A 22 5.01 -12.19 2.11
C LEU A 22 5.50 -13.07 0.95
N THR A 23 4.60 -13.92 0.47
CA THR A 23 4.78 -14.61 -0.81
C THR A 23 4.82 -13.60 -1.96
N PRO A 24 5.34 -13.96 -3.15
CA PRO A 24 5.31 -13.08 -4.31
C PRO A 24 3.91 -12.49 -4.59
N GLU A 25 2.86 -13.28 -4.40
CA GLU A 25 1.47 -12.81 -4.54
C GLU A 25 1.03 -11.87 -3.43
N GLY A 26 1.51 -12.09 -2.21
CA GLY A 26 1.30 -11.15 -1.11
C GLY A 26 1.97 -9.81 -1.38
N GLU A 27 3.18 -9.81 -1.94
CA GLU A 27 3.87 -8.58 -2.32
C GLU A 27 3.12 -7.84 -3.43
N ARG A 28 2.61 -8.58 -4.44
CA ARG A 28 1.76 -8.02 -5.50
C ARG A 28 0.49 -7.39 -4.95
N LEU A 29 -0.19 -8.07 -4.03
CA LEU A 29 -1.39 -7.57 -3.37
C LEU A 29 -1.11 -6.27 -2.61
N VAL A 30 -0.08 -6.25 -1.77
CA VAL A 30 0.27 -5.05 -0.98
C VAL A 30 0.63 -3.86 -1.89
N LYS A 31 1.39 -4.10 -2.97
CA LYS A 31 1.72 -3.05 -3.95
C LYS A 31 0.48 -2.46 -4.60
N ASN A 32 -0.45 -3.30 -5.05
CA ASN A 32 -1.67 -2.84 -5.71
C ASN A 32 -2.65 -2.15 -4.74
N VAL A 33 -2.73 -2.63 -3.49
CA VAL A 33 -3.50 -1.98 -2.42
C VAL A 33 -2.92 -0.60 -2.10
N ALA A 34 -1.59 -0.50 -1.97
CA ALA A 34 -0.91 0.78 -1.71
C ALA A 34 -1.09 1.77 -2.87
N ALA A 35 -0.94 1.29 -4.12
CA ALA A 35 -1.21 2.10 -5.31
C ALA A 35 -2.68 2.56 -5.34
N GLY A 36 -3.62 1.65 -5.05
CA GLY A 36 -5.05 1.96 -5.00
C GLY A 36 -5.42 2.95 -3.91
N CYS A 37 -4.77 2.91 -2.75
CA CYS A 37 -4.93 3.94 -1.73
C CYS A 37 -4.54 5.33 -2.26
N VAL A 38 -3.38 5.44 -2.92
CA VAL A 38 -2.93 6.71 -3.49
C VAL A 38 -3.90 7.20 -4.56
N PHE A 39 -4.33 6.33 -5.48
CA PHE A 39 -5.30 6.71 -6.51
C PHE A 39 -6.68 7.05 -5.93
N GLY A 40 -7.14 6.30 -4.92
CA GLY A 40 -8.40 6.56 -4.21
C GLY A 40 -8.42 7.91 -3.52
N GLU A 41 -7.32 8.28 -2.87
CA GLU A 41 -7.17 9.60 -2.25
C GLU A 41 -7.19 10.73 -3.30
N ILE A 42 -6.52 10.54 -4.44
CA ILE A 42 -6.44 11.56 -5.50
C ILE A 42 -7.78 11.79 -6.21
N PHE A 43 -8.51 10.71 -6.52
CA PHE A 43 -9.72 10.80 -7.34
C PHE A 43 -11.03 10.87 -6.53
N PHE A 44 -11.03 10.32 -5.32
CA PHE A 44 -12.24 10.14 -4.53
C PHE A 44 -12.10 10.64 -3.08
N GLU A 45 -10.96 11.23 -2.71
CA GLU A 45 -10.64 11.64 -1.32
C GLU A 45 -10.82 10.48 -0.31
N ASP A 46 -10.69 9.24 -0.79
CA ASP A 46 -10.89 8.04 0.00
C ASP A 46 -9.88 6.95 -0.39
N CYS A 47 -8.71 7.00 0.26
CA CYS A 47 -7.71 5.95 0.19
C CYS A 47 -8.26 4.56 0.54
N LYS A 48 -9.19 4.44 1.51
CA LYS A 48 -9.70 3.12 1.95
C LYS A 48 -10.54 2.48 0.85
N ALA A 49 -11.41 3.25 0.20
CA ALA A 49 -12.20 2.78 -0.93
C ALA A 49 -11.28 2.35 -2.09
N GLY A 50 -10.28 3.19 -2.43
CA GLY A 50 -9.34 2.88 -3.50
C GLY A 50 -8.51 1.61 -3.23
N ALA A 51 -7.98 1.48 -2.01
CA ALA A 51 -7.27 0.30 -1.54
C ALA A 51 -8.12 -0.98 -1.58
N ALA A 52 -9.39 -0.89 -1.18
CA ALA A 52 -10.29 -2.03 -1.16
C ALA A 52 -10.60 -2.54 -2.57
N VAL A 53 -10.88 -1.63 -3.52
CA VAL A 53 -11.19 -2.00 -4.90
C VAL A 53 -9.98 -2.61 -5.59
N THR A 54 -8.79 -2.01 -5.49
CA THR A 54 -7.59 -2.58 -6.12
C THR A 54 -7.12 -3.86 -5.44
N GLY A 55 -7.29 -3.98 -4.13
CA GLY A 55 -7.05 -5.23 -3.40
C GLY A 55 -7.95 -6.34 -3.91
N ALA A 56 -9.26 -6.09 -4.00
CA ALA A 56 -10.22 -7.06 -4.53
C ALA A 56 -9.91 -7.44 -5.98
N ALA A 57 -9.62 -6.45 -6.84
CA ALA A 57 -9.25 -6.69 -8.24
C ALA A 57 -7.99 -7.56 -8.36
N THR A 58 -7.00 -7.35 -7.49
CA THR A 58 -5.75 -8.14 -7.49
C THR A 58 -6.00 -9.60 -7.12
N ILE A 59 -6.88 -9.87 -6.15
CA ILE A 59 -7.25 -11.23 -5.79
C ILE A 59 -7.99 -11.92 -6.94
N ILE A 60 -8.95 -11.23 -7.57
CA ILE A 60 -9.72 -11.77 -8.71
C ILE A 60 -8.80 -12.09 -9.89
N ASP A 61 -7.89 -11.18 -10.22
CA ASP A 61 -6.90 -11.37 -11.30
C ASP A 61 -5.96 -12.55 -11.02
N GLY A 62 -5.62 -12.82 -9.76
CA GLY A 62 -4.79 -13.97 -9.37
C GLY A 62 -5.51 -15.33 -9.36
N GLN A 63 -6.81 -15.37 -9.64
CA GLN A 63 -7.60 -16.61 -9.72
C GLN A 63 -7.76 -17.15 -11.15
N ASN A 64 -7.24 -16.43 -12.15
CA ASN A 64 -7.32 -16.79 -13.57
C ASN A 64 -6.01 -17.40 -14.07
#